data_AF-L7LG30-F1
#
_entry.id   AF-L7LG30-F1
#
_cell.length_a   1.000
_cell.length_b   1.000
_cell.length_c   1.000
_cell.angle_alpha   90.00
_cell.angle_beta   90.00
_cell.angle_gamma   90.00
#
_symmetry.space_group_name_H-M   'P 1'
#
loop_
_entity.id
_entity.type
_entity.pdbx_description
1 polymer ?
#
loop_
_entity_poly.entity_id
_entity_poly.type
_entity_poly.pdbx_seq_one_letter_code
_entity_poly.pdbx_strand_id
1 'polypeptide(L)'
;MKKTLKRAAVAVAAAGTVGAGALLAPAPAQAAGPGDLQIIGGVNCEFKAWGPNWNSGPVWQMKRFLGVTNVGGSTMTGVTVTEFGGATKMVPANKDKKTKAGELKPGQTAITVTNTWKGCWPASISGYTIGDQVENPFNNVGYWQNVRRVQPNP
;
A
#
# COMPACT_ATOMS: atom_id res chain seq x y z
N MET A 1 46.68 14.33 37.95
CA MET A 1 45.39 14.33 37.22
C MET A 1 45.28 13.02 36.43
N LYS A 2 44.60 11.98 36.94
CA LYS A 2 43.29 11.46 36.48
C LYS A 2 43.14 11.21 34.96
N LYS A 3 43.37 9.98 34.47
CA LYS A 3 42.33 8.97 34.11
C LYS A 3 42.92 7.81 33.28
N THR A 4 42.54 6.62 33.71
CA THR A 4 42.80 5.26 33.20
C THR A 4 42.26 5.00 31.78
N LEU A 5 43.07 4.40 30.92
CA LEU A 5 42.63 3.70 29.71
C LEU A 5 42.79 2.19 29.92
N LYS A 6 41.74 1.54 30.42
CA LYS A 6 41.54 0.10 30.36
C LYS A 6 40.49 -0.19 29.29
N ARG A 7 40.87 -0.79 28.17
CA ARG A 7 39.98 -1.65 27.35
C ARG A 7 40.80 -2.79 26.71
N ALA A 8 41.03 -3.79 27.56
CA ALA A 8 40.97 -5.21 27.22
C ALA A 8 39.55 -5.52 26.66
N ALA A 9 39.25 -6.57 25.90
CA ALA A 9 39.99 -7.73 25.42
C ALA A 9 39.22 -8.30 24.22
N VAL A 10 39.96 -9.02 23.38
CA VAL A 10 39.49 -10.02 22.42
C VAL A 10 38.58 -11.04 23.09
N ALA A 11 37.50 -11.46 22.41
CA ALA A 11 36.93 -12.81 22.59
C ALA A 11 36.06 -13.21 21.38
N VAL A 12 36.65 -14.00 20.48
CA VAL A 12 35.92 -14.98 19.68
C VAL A 12 35.44 -16.06 20.65
N ALA A 13 34.17 -16.42 20.62
CA ALA A 13 33.67 -17.62 21.30
C ALA A 13 32.80 -18.42 20.34
N ALA A 14 33.37 -19.56 19.94
CA ALA A 14 32.66 -20.70 19.39
C ALA A 14 31.79 -21.37 20.48
N ALA A 15 31.02 -22.37 20.01
CA ALA A 15 30.39 -23.47 20.75
C ALA A 15 28.89 -23.32 21.02
N GLY A 16 28.17 -24.30 20.45
CA GLY A 16 26.94 -24.78 21.07
C GLY A 16 27.26 -25.53 22.35
N THR A 17 26.35 -25.45 23.31
CA THR A 17 26.01 -26.49 24.29
C THR A 17 24.76 -26.04 25.03
N VAL A 18 23.85 -26.98 25.22
CA VAL A 18 22.65 -26.91 26.06
C VAL A 18 23.05 -26.55 27.50
N GLY A 19 22.36 -25.58 28.11
CA GLY A 19 22.58 -25.21 29.51
C GLY A 19 21.48 -24.27 30.04
N ALA A 20 20.80 -24.69 31.10
CA ALA A 20 19.72 -23.98 31.75
C ALA A 20 20.20 -22.70 32.46
N GLY A 21 19.33 -21.68 32.48
CA GLY A 21 19.37 -20.60 33.47
C GLY A 21 19.89 -19.25 32.97
N ALA A 22 18.99 -18.27 33.00
CA ALA A 22 19.22 -16.82 33.03
C ALA A 22 20.05 -16.20 31.89
N LEU A 23 19.34 -15.61 30.92
CA LEU A 23 19.33 -14.17 30.62
C LEU A 23 18.38 -14.01 29.43
N LEU A 24 17.20 -13.42 29.67
CA LEU A 24 16.34 -12.92 28.60
C LEU A 24 17.10 -11.78 27.91
N ALA A 25 18.00 -12.14 26.99
CA ALA A 25 18.50 -11.22 26.01
C ALA A 25 17.25 -10.67 25.29
N PRO A 26 17.03 -9.34 25.25
CA PRO A 26 15.95 -8.80 24.44
C PRO A 26 16.18 -9.34 23.04
N ALA A 27 15.21 -10.12 22.55
CA ALA A 27 15.22 -10.60 21.18
C ALA A 27 15.57 -9.42 20.27
N PRO A 28 16.47 -9.59 19.28
CA PRO A 28 16.84 -8.48 18.41
C PRO A 28 15.55 -7.87 17.90
N ALA A 29 15.35 -6.58 18.18
CA ALA A 29 14.23 -5.82 17.67
C ALA A 29 14.17 -6.11 16.18
N GLN A 30 13.12 -6.81 15.74
CA GLN A 30 12.96 -7.25 14.36
C GLN A 30 13.13 -6.00 13.50
N ALA A 31 14.23 -5.94 12.77
CA ALA A 31 14.44 -4.88 11.80
C ALA A 31 13.21 -4.93 10.88
N ALA A 32 12.49 -3.80 10.82
CA ALA A 32 11.38 -3.62 9.91
C ALA A 32 11.75 -4.22 8.55
N GLY A 33 10.99 -5.21 8.09
CA GLY A 33 11.24 -5.85 6.81
C GLY A 33 11.31 -4.81 5.67
N PRO A 34 11.90 -5.17 4.52
CA PRO A 34 11.98 -4.26 3.39
C PRO A 34 10.59 -3.69 3.03
N GLY A 35 10.59 -2.47 2.51
CA GLY A 35 9.38 -1.86 2.00
C GLY A 35 8.88 -2.61 0.78
N ASP A 36 7.57 -2.73 0.63
CA ASP A 36 6.96 -3.38 -0.51
C ASP A 36 5.60 -2.74 -0.77
N LEU A 37 5.39 -2.25 -1.98
CA LEU A 37 4.11 -1.70 -2.40
C LEU A 37 3.34 -2.76 -3.16
N GLN A 38 2.03 -2.74 -2.97
CA GLN A 38 1.11 -3.51 -3.76
C GLN A 38 0.10 -2.55 -4.38
N ILE A 39 0.08 -2.48 -5.70
CA ILE A 39 -0.96 -1.73 -6.38
C ILE A 39 -2.30 -2.42 -6.17
N ILE A 40 -3.32 -1.61 -5.91
CA ILE A 40 -4.70 -2.09 -5.79
C ILE A 40 -5.59 -1.29 -6.72
N GLY A 41 -6.67 -1.91 -7.16
CA GLY A 41 -7.62 -1.27 -8.04
C GLY A 41 -8.91 -2.06 -8.10
N GLY A 42 -9.86 -1.48 -8.82
CA GLY A 42 -11.15 -2.11 -9.00
C GLY A 42 -12.03 -1.30 -9.92
N VAL A 43 -12.99 -1.99 -10.52
CA VAL A 43 -14.06 -1.40 -11.32
C VAL A 43 -15.37 -2.00 -10.79
N ASN A 44 -16.14 -1.19 -10.08
CA ASN A 44 -17.37 -1.60 -9.42
C ASN A 44 -18.56 -0.89 -10.06
N CYS A 45 -19.67 -1.61 -10.20
CA CYS A 45 -20.95 -1.02 -10.53
C CYS A 45 -21.85 -1.05 -9.29
N GLU A 46 -22.28 0.12 -8.86
CA GLU A 46 -23.13 0.29 -7.69
C GLU A 46 -24.41 1.00 -8.13
N PHE A 47 -25.55 0.54 -7.61
CA PHE A 47 -26.81 1.24 -7.82
C PHE A 47 -26.95 2.33 -6.77
N LYS A 48 -26.87 3.59 -7.17
CA LYS A 48 -27.08 4.71 -6.26
C LYS A 48 -28.58 4.95 -6.13
N ALA A 49 -29.14 4.68 -4.96
CA ALA A 49 -30.51 5.03 -4.61
C ALA A 49 -30.69 6.57 -4.54
N TRP A 50 -31.94 7.02 -4.52
CA TRP A 50 -32.28 8.44 -4.43
C TRP A 50 -31.55 9.12 -3.27
N GLY A 51 -30.91 10.24 -3.57
CA GLY A 51 -30.45 11.18 -2.56
C GLY A 51 -31.58 12.09 -2.08
N PRO A 52 -31.30 13.03 -1.16
CA PRO A 52 -32.31 13.96 -0.62
C PRO A 52 -32.91 14.93 -1.67
N ASN A 53 -32.31 15.04 -2.86
CA ASN A 53 -32.74 15.92 -3.93
C ASN A 53 -33.21 15.14 -5.17
N TRP A 54 -34.32 15.58 -5.78
CA TRP A 54 -34.96 14.92 -6.92
C TRP A 54 -34.10 14.89 -8.20
N ASN A 55 -33.05 15.70 -8.27
CA ASN A 55 -32.12 15.72 -9.41
C ASN A 55 -31.08 14.58 -9.35
N SER A 56 -31.13 13.78 -8.28
CA SER A 56 -30.25 12.65 -7.99
C SER A 56 -31.05 11.35 -8.05
N GLY A 57 -31.77 11.16 -9.17
CA GLY A 57 -32.53 9.95 -9.43
C GLY A 57 -31.67 8.68 -9.35
N PRO A 58 -32.32 7.50 -9.29
CA PRO A 58 -31.64 6.26 -9.06
C PRO A 58 -30.86 5.93 -10.33
N VAL A 59 -29.54 5.80 -10.19
CA VAL A 59 -28.67 5.64 -11.36
C VAL A 59 -27.60 4.62 -11.04
N TRP A 60 -27.38 3.71 -11.99
CA TRP A 60 -26.18 2.88 -11.98
C TRP A 60 -24.96 3.79 -12.04
N GLN A 61 -24.01 3.60 -11.15
CA GLN A 61 -22.75 4.31 -11.15
C GLN A 61 -21.62 3.32 -11.25
N MET A 62 -20.77 3.54 -12.24
CA MET A 62 -19.51 2.83 -12.37
C MET A 62 -18.44 3.62 -11.63
N LYS A 63 -17.82 2.99 -10.65
CA LYS A 63 -16.70 3.53 -9.88
C LYS A 63 -15.46 2.71 -10.21
N ARG A 64 -14.48 3.35 -10.84
CA ARG A 64 -13.14 2.78 -11.00
C ARG A 64 -12.16 3.47 -10.06
N PHE A 65 -11.22 2.72 -9.52
CA PHE A 65 -10.19 3.26 -8.65
C PHE A 65 -8.85 2.58 -8.84
N LEU A 66 -7.78 3.33 -8.59
CA LEU A 66 -6.43 2.83 -8.34
C LEU A 66 -5.94 3.40 -7.03
N GLY A 67 -5.13 2.59 -6.36
CA GLY A 67 -4.46 2.94 -5.14
C GLY A 67 -3.26 2.04 -4.93
N VAL A 68 -2.70 2.15 -3.74
CA VAL A 68 -1.53 1.41 -3.32
C VAL A 68 -1.64 1.08 -1.84
N THR A 69 -1.20 -0.11 -1.48
CA THR A 69 -1.02 -0.54 -0.09
C THR A 69 0.45 -0.82 0.14
N ASN A 70 1.00 -0.34 1.26
CA ASN A 70 2.32 -0.79 1.69
C ASN A 70 2.15 -2.12 2.44
N VAL A 71 2.57 -3.22 1.82
CA VAL A 71 2.53 -4.57 2.39
C VAL A 71 3.87 -4.98 3.03
N GLY A 72 4.90 -4.15 2.86
CA GLY A 72 6.20 -4.35 3.46
C GLY A 72 6.27 -3.95 4.94
N GLY A 73 7.47 -4.10 5.51
CA GLY A 73 7.73 -3.85 6.92
C GLY A 73 8.13 -2.41 7.26
N SER A 74 8.48 -1.59 6.26
CA SER A 74 9.02 -0.24 6.43
C SER A 74 8.21 0.83 5.69
N THR A 75 8.33 2.09 6.13
CA THR A 75 7.63 3.22 5.51
C THR A 75 8.23 3.54 4.14
N MET A 76 7.35 3.68 3.14
CA MET A 76 7.72 4.05 1.77
C MET A 76 7.55 5.57 1.58
N THR A 77 8.42 6.19 0.78
CA THR A 77 8.38 7.62 0.44
C THR A 77 8.34 7.81 -1.08
N GLY A 78 7.99 9.03 -1.52
CA GLY A 78 7.88 9.35 -2.94
C GLY A 78 6.82 8.54 -3.68
N VAL A 79 5.87 7.93 -2.94
CA VAL A 79 4.93 6.97 -3.51
C VAL A 79 3.97 7.67 -4.45
N THR A 80 3.99 7.22 -5.70
CA THR A 80 3.10 7.66 -6.77
C THR A 80 2.31 6.49 -7.34
N VAL A 81 1.13 6.78 -7.86
CA VAL A 81 0.27 5.83 -8.57
C VAL A 81 -0.08 6.44 -9.91
N THR A 82 0.15 5.70 -10.98
CA THR A 82 -0.08 6.15 -12.35
C THR A 82 -1.04 5.21 -13.04
N GLU A 83 -2.10 5.76 -13.64
CA GLU A 83 -2.93 5.01 -14.57
C GLU A 83 -2.23 4.95 -15.95
N PHE A 84 -2.21 3.79 -16.61
CA PHE A 84 -1.63 3.70 -17.95
C PHE A 84 -2.40 4.59 -18.93
N GLY A 85 -1.69 5.49 -19.62
CA GLY A 85 -2.31 6.50 -20.51
C GLY A 85 -3.06 7.62 -19.78
N GLY A 86 -2.92 7.71 -18.44
CA GLY A 86 -3.62 8.67 -17.59
C GLY A 86 -2.68 9.52 -16.73
N ALA A 87 -3.23 10.08 -15.66
CA ALA A 87 -2.49 10.95 -14.75
C ALA A 87 -1.70 10.16 -13.70
N THR A 88 -0.49 10.61 -13.43
CA THR A 88 0.30 10.23 -12.25
C THR A 88 -0.16 11.05 -11.06
N LYS A 89 -0.46 10.40 -9.93
CA LYS A 89 -0.86 11.05 -8.68
C LYS A 89 0.00 10.58 -7.53
N MET A 90 0.54 11.53 -6.78
CA MET A 90 1.24 11.26 -5.54
C MET A 90 0.25 10.84 -4.45
N VAL A 91 0.66 9.91 -3.57
CA VAL A 91 -0.15 9.49 -2.42
C VAL A 91 -0.47 10.71 -1.53
N PRO A 92 -1.75 10.96 -1.19
CA PRO A 92 -2.11 12.08 -0.33
C PRO A 92 -1.61 11.86 1.10
N ALA A 93 -1.31 12.96 1.79
CA ALA A 93 -0.96 12.92 3.20
C ALA A 93 -2.14 12.41 4.03
N ASN A 94 -1.91 11.43 4.89
CA ASN A 94 -2.89 10.97 5.87
C ASN A 94 -2.55 11.55 7.25
N LYS A 95 -3.40 12.47 7.73
CA LYS A 95 -3.25 13.14 9.04
C LYS A 95 -3.40 12.17 10.20
N ASP A 96 -4.34 11.23 10.12
CA ASP A 96 -4.62 10.26 11.18
C ASP A 96 -3.42 9.33 11.41
N LYS A 97 -2.76 8.94 10.32
CA LYS A 97 -1.54 8.13 10.38
C LYS A 97 -0.26 8.95 10.49
N LYS A 98 -0.32 10.28 10.62
CA LYS A 98 0.85 11.19 10.66
C LYS A 98 1.84 10.91 9.54
N THR A 99 1.35 10.86 8.30
CA THR A 99 2.14 10.66 7.07
C THR A 99 2.15 11.93 6.24
N LYS A 100 3.28 12.21 5.58
CA LYS A 100 3.38 13.30 4.61
C LYS A 100 2.84 12.86 3.25
N ALA A 101 2.67 13.82 2.33
CA ALA A 101 2.30 13.49 0.96
C ALA A 101 3.44 12.70 0.31
N GLY A 102 3.11 11.61 -0.37
CA GLY A 102 4.06 10.63 -0.90
C GLY A 102 4.57 9.61 0.14
N GLU A 103 4.12 9.67 1.39
CA GLU A 103 4.54 8.72 2.44
C GLU A 103 3.43 7.70 2.72
N LEU A 104 3.80 6.41 2.75
CA LEU A 104 2.88 5.32 3.03
C LEU A 104 3.50 4.38 4.07
N LYS A 105 2.89 4.34 5.27
CA LYS A 105 3.36 3.47 6.37
C LYS A 105 2.98 2.01 6.14
N PRO A 106 3.67 1.04 6.80
CA PRO A 106 3.31 -0.37 6.75
C PRO A 106 1.83 -0.60 7.04
N GLY A 107 1.16 -1.40 6.19
CA GLY A 107 -0.27 -1.70 6.27
C GLY A 107 -1.20 -0.51 5.98
N GLN A 108 -0.68 0.61 5.47
CA GLN A 108 -1.51 1.74 5.03
C GLN A 108 -1.89 1.57 3.57
N THR A 109 -3.16 1.82 3.28
CA THR A 109 -3.72 1.88 1.94
C THR A 109 -4.08 3.32 1.61
N ALA A 110 -3.77 3.75 0.39
CA ALA A 110 -4.17 5.03 -0.16
C ALA A 110 -4.79 4.86 -1.54
N ILE A 111 -6.01 5.37 -1.72
CA ILE A 111 -6.67 5.45 -3.03
C ILE A 111 -6.39 6.84 -3.62
N THR A 112 -5.77 6.88 -4.79
CA THR A 112 -5.27 8.13 -5.41
C THR A 112 -6.06 8.51 -6.65
N VAL A 113 -6.42 7.52 -7.47
CA VAL A 113 -7.25 7.70 -8.66
C VAL A 113 -8.62 7.15 -8.35
N THR A 114 -9.66 7.95 -8.55
CA THR A 114 -11.04 7.51 -8.50
C THR A 114 -11.80 8.26 -9.58
N ASN A 115 -12.48 7.52 -10.45
CA ASN A 115 -13.35 8.09 -11.46
C ASN A 115 -14.72 7.43 -11.35
N THR A 116 -15.76 8.26 -11.38
CA THR A 116 -17.14 7.80 -11.28
C THR A 116 -17.92 8.28 -12.49
N TRP A 117 -18.62 7.36 -13.15
CA TRP A 117 -19.46 7.66 -14.31
C TRP A 117 -20.89 7.19 -14.10
N LYS A 118 -21.83 7.87 -14.77
CA LYS A 118 -23.23 7.42 -14.83
C LYS A 118 -23.34 6.25 -15.82
N GLY A 119 -24.08 5.23 -15.42
CA GLY A 119 -24.21 3.96 -16.13
C GLY A 119 -23.23 2.90 -15.62
N CYS A 120 -23.55 1.64 -15.90
CA CYS A 120 -22.66 0.51 -15.70
C CYS A 120 -22.30 -0.06 -17.07
N TRP A 121 -21.10 0.26 -17.55
CA TRP A 121 -20.59 -0.19 -18.84
C TRP A 121 -19.36 -1.07 -18.61
N PRO A 122 -18.99 -1.95 -19.55
CA PRO A 122 -17.70 -2.62 -19.50
C PRO A 122 -16.58 -1.58 -19.42
N ALA A 123 -15.75 -1.66 -18.39
CA ALA A 123 -14.60 -0.79 -18.25
C ALA A 123 -13.47 -1.53 -17.54
N SER A 124 -12.27 -1.01 -17.79
CA SER A 124 -11.06 -1.45 -17.14
C SER A 124 -10.31 -0.25 -16.55
N ILE A 125 -9.43 -0.56 -15.62
CA ILE A 125 -8.43 0.37 -15.12
C ILE A 125 -7.14 -0.41 -14.92
N SER A 126 -6.04 0.20 -15.30
CA SER A 126 -4.72 -0.41 -15.12
C SER A 126 -3.71 0.67 -14.82
N GLY A 127 -2.66 0.28 -14.13
CA GLY A 127 -1.67 1.23 -13.70
C GLY A 127 -0.50 0.58 -13.03
N TYR A 128 0.39 1.44 -12.55
CA TYR A 128 1.55 1.06 -11.79
C TYR A 128 1.80 2.02 -10.62
N THR A 129 2.53 1.56 -9.61
CA THR A 129 3.00 2.38 -8.49
C THR A 129 4.53 2.35 -8.40
N ILE A 130 5.12 3.45 -7.94
CA ILE A 130 6.57 3.61 -7.75
C ILE A 130 6.79 4.39 -6.45
N GLY A 131 7.69 3.92 -5.60
CA GLY A 131 8.30 4.67 -4.50
C GLY A 131 9.79 4.94 -4.72
N ASP A 132 10.41 5.64 -3.77
CA ASP A 132 11.85 5.95 -3.80
C ASP A 132 12.72 4.73 -3.39
N GLN A 133 12.12 3.77 -2.68
CA GLN A 133 12.79 2.60 -2.13
C GLN A 133 12.77 1.41 -3.11
N VAL A 134 13.75 0.52 -2.97
CA VAL A 134 13.76 -0.77 -3.70
C VAL A 134 12.63 -1.65 -3.18
N GLU A 135 11.82 -2.15 -4.10
CA GLU A 135 10.58 -2.87 -3.86
C GLU A 135 10.40 -3.99 -4.89
N ASN A 136 9.39 -4.86 -4.73
CA ASN A 136 9.13 -5.92 -5.69
C ASN A 136 8.34 -5.39 -6.91
N PRO A 137 8.95 -5.28 -8.11
CA PRO A 137 8.30 -4.69 -9.27
C PRO A 137 7.07 -5.47 -9.74
N PHE A 138 6.96 -6.76 -9.40
CA PHE A 138 5.81 -7.58 -9.77
C PHE A 138 4.54 -7.20 -9.00
N ASN A 139 4.67 -6.62 -7.80
CA ASN A 139 3.53 -6.17 -7.00
C ASN A 139 3.05 -4.76 -7.42
N ASN A 140 3.81 -4.09 -8.29
CA ASN A 140 3.61 -2.68 -8.58
C ASN A 140 2.72 -2.40 -9.77
N VAL A 141 2.43 -3.39 -10.60
CA VAL A 141 1.62 -3.24 -11.83
C VAL A 141 0.37 -4.07 -11.71
N GLY A 142 -0.77 -3.53 -12.16
CA GLY A 142 -2.05 -4.23 -12.07
C GLY A 142 -3.06 -3.80 -13.11
N TYR A 143 -4.02 -4.70 -13.36
CA TYR A 143 -5.13 -4.51 -14.28
C TYR A 143 -6.40 -5.06 -13.63
N TRP A 144 -7.47 -4.27 -13.66
CA TRP A 144 -8.79 -4.63 -13.14
C TRP A 144 -9.84 -4.32 -14.18
N GLN A 145 -10.84 -5.18 -14.27
CA GLN A 145 -11.94 -5.01 -15.20
C GLN A 145 -13.24 -5.47 -14.58
N ASN A 146 -14.30 -4.74 -14.93
CA ASN A 146 -15.67 -5.20 -14.76
C ASN A 146 -15.99 -6.09 -15.99
N VAL A 147 -15.90 -7.40 -15.83
CA VAL A 147 -16.42 -8.39 -16.79
C VAL A 147 -17.76 -8.96 -16.32
N ARG A 148 -18.75 -8.11 -16.02
CA ARG A 148 -20.13 -8.57 -16.09
C ARG A 148 -20.59 -8.49 -17.54
N ARG A 149 -20.61 -9.65 -18.23
CA ARG A 149 -21.46 -9.81 -19.42
C ARG A 149 -22.91 -9.49 -19.00
N VAL A 150 -23.53 -8.49 -19.62
CA VAL A 150 -24.98 -8.51 -19.74
C VAL A 150 -25.29 -9.78 -20.54
N GLN A 151 -25.73 -10.85 -19.87
CA GLN A 151 -26.41 -11.91 -20.61
C GLN A 151 -27.66 -11.24 -21.21
N PRO A 152 -27.85 -11.24 -22.54
CA PRO A 152 -29.15 -10.92 -23.08
C PRO A 152 -30.14 -11.90 -22.43
N ASN A 153 -31.19 -11.34 -21.83
CA ASN A 153 -32.26 -12.10 -21.19
C ASN A 153 -32.80 -13.14 -22.20
N PRO A 154 -33.15 -14.37 -21.79
CA PRO A 154 -34.15 -15.13 -22.51
C PRO A 154 -35.51 -14.41 -22.46
#